data_AF-A0A4Y2GCQ4-F1
#
_entry.id   AF-A0A4Y2GCQ4-F1
#
_cell.length_a   1.000
_cell.length_b   1.000
_cell.length_c   1.000
_cell.angle_alpha   90.00
_cell.angle_beta   90.00
_cell.angle_gamma   90.00
#
_symmetry.space_group_name_H-M   'P 1'
#
loop_
_entity.id
_entity.type
_entity.pdbx_description
1 polymer ?
#
loop_
_entity_poly.entity_id
_entity_poly.type
_entity_poly.pdbx_seq_one_letter_code
_entity_poly.pdbx_strand_id
1 'polypeptide(L)'
;MFNICRCFIPKTEHILAPMVQFLEGHTNKKKSRSSVCKSFEQLKWNENAEQAFLAVKNAIAEATLLRHPITGAQLSLWVDASDIVIGGTLSELLQGEFEQIAFFSMKS
;
A
#
# COMPACT_ATOMS: atom_id res chain seq x y z
N MET A 1 -9.86 -1.74 -4.22
CA MET A 1 -9.09 -2.73 -5.02
C MET A 1 -7.59 -2.73 -4.69
N PHE A 2 -6.98 -1.59 -4.33
CA PHE A 2 -5.55 -1.51 -3.94
C PHE A 2 -5.09 -2.49 -2.85
N ASN A 3 -5.98 -2.85 -1.91
CA ASN A 3 -5.65 -3.74 -0.80
C ASN A 3 -5.16 -5.13 -1.25
N ILE A 4 -5.68 -5.65 -2.37
CA ILE A 4 -5.34 -6.98 -2.89
C ILE A 4 -3.91 -7.00 -3.45
N CYS A 5 -3.44 -5.86 -3.99
CA CYS A 5 -2.13 -5.76 -4.62
C CYS A 5 -0.99 -5.46 -3.63
N ARG A 6 -1.28 -5.27 -2.33
CA ARG A 6 -0.28 -4.82 -1.33
C ARG A 6 0.89 -5.78 -1.16
N CYS A 7 0.67 -7.08 -1.35
CA CYS A 7 1.75 -8.07 -1.26
C CYS A 7 2.62 -8.15 -2.52
N PHE A 8 2.23 -7.51 -3.62
CA PHE A 8 2.95 -7.53 -4.89
C PHE A 8 3.78 -6.27 -5.15
N ILE A 9 3.60 -5.24 -4.31
CA ILE A 9 4.25 -3.95 -4.48
C ILE A 9 5.19 -3.69 -3.30
N PRO A 10 6.50 -3.51 -3.54
CA PRO A 10 7.43 -3.15 -2.49
C PRO A 10 7.09 -1.76 -1.93
N LYS A 11 7.19 -1.61 -0.60
CA LYS A 11 6.97 -0.32 0.09
C LYS A 11 5.61 0.33 -0.20
N THR A 12 4.56 -0.49 -0.39
CA THR A 12 3.22 -0.02 -0.78
C THR A 12 2.68 1.11 0.10
N GLU A 13 2.92 1.08 1.42
CA GLU A 13 2.38 2.12 2.31
C GLU A 13 2.96 3.49 2.06
N HIS A 14 4.21 3.59 1.61
CA HIS A 14 4.81 4.86 1.25
C HIS A 14 4.10 5.46 0.02
N ILE A 15 3.74 4.61 -0.95
CA ILE A 15 3.05 5.02 -2.18
C ILE A 15 1.58 5.37 -1.88
N LEU A 16 0.93 4.64 -0.97
CA LEU A 16 -0.45 4.89 -0.58
C LEU A 16 -0.62 6.04 0.41
N ALA A 17 0.41 6.38 1.21
CA ALA A 17 0.31 7.36 2.29
C ALA A 17 -0.30 8.71 1.85
N PRO A 18 0.11 9.33 0.73
CA PRO A 18 -0.49 10.58 0.27
C PRO A 18 -1.99 10.44 -0.07
N MET A 19 -2.38 9.30 -0.64
CA MET A 19 -3.77 9.01 -0.96
C MET A 19 -4.60 8.76 0.30
N VAL A 20 -4.07 8.02 1.27
CA VAL A 20 -4.74 7.78 2.56
C VAL A 20 -4.92 9.09 3.32
N GLN A 21 -3.89 9.92 3.40
CA GLN A 21 -3.95 11.24 4.03
C GLN A 21 -4.97 12.16 3.36
N PHE A 22 -5.02 12.16 2.02
CA PHE A 22 -6.03 12.90 1.26
C PHE A 22 -7.45 12.47 1.65
N LEU A 23 -7.70 11.17 1.80
CA LEU A 23 -9.01 10.66 2.20
C LEU A 23 -9.34 10.97 3.68
N GLU A 24 -8.37 10.85 4.59
CA GLU A 24 -8.55 11.15 6.02
C GLU A 24 -8.88 12.62 6.30
N GLY A 25 -8.37 13.55 5.49
CA GLY A 25 -8.71 14.97 5.56
C GLY A 25 -10.20 15.25 5.31
N HIS A 26 -10.91 14.33 4.64
CA HIS A 26 -12.32 14.44 4.32
C HIS A 26 -13.25 13.66 5.27
N THR A 27 -12.75 12.65 6.00
CA THR A 27 -13.57 11.84 6.92
C THR A 27 -13.66 12.42 8.35
N ASN A 28 -12.74 13.30 8.73
CA ASN A 28 -12.58 13.79 10.11
C ASN A 28 -13.26 15.12 10.45
N LYS A 29 -14.04 15.73 9.54
CA LYS A 29 -14.92 16.83 9.94
C LYS A 29 -16.08 16.26 10.73
N LYS A 30 -15.94 16.29 12.06
CA LYS A 30 -17.00 15.94 13.03
C LYS A 30 -18.33 16.52 12.58
N LYS A 31 -19.27 15.63 12.26
CA LYS A 31 -20.70 15.90 12.17
C LYS A 31 -21.14 16.66 13.42
N SER A 32 -21.40 17.95 13.29
CA SER A 32 -22.35 18.61 14.19
C SER A 32 -23.66 17.84 14.05
N ARG A 33 -24.23 17.42 15.19
CA ARG A 33 -25.48 16.66 15.25
C ARG A 33 -26.61 17.54 14.71
N SER A 34 -26.87 17.45 13.41
CA SER A 34 -28.08 17.97 12.82
C SER A 34 -28.50 17.07 11.66
N SER A 35 -29.76 16.67 11.76
CA SER A 35 -30.59 15.88 10.87
C SER A 35 -30.36 16.10 9.37
N VAL A 36 -30.44 15.00 8.62
CA VAL A 36 -31.00 14.98 7.26
C VAL A 36 -30.29 15.91 6.28
N CYS A 37 -29.07 15.54 5.92
CA CYS A 37 -28.49 15.67 4.58
C CYS A 37 -27.08 15.11 4.70
N LYS A 38 -26.85 13.91 4.17
CA LYS A 38 -25.48 13.42 3.97
C LYS A 38 -24.87 14.32 2.90
N SER A 39 -24.29 15.45 3.29
CA SER A 39 -23.51 16.27 2.38
C SER A 39 -22.39 15.35 1.89
N PHE A 40 -22.47 14.96 0.62
CA PHE A 40 -21.28 14.70 -0.17
C PHE A 40 -20.47 15.99 -0.10
N GLU A 41 -19.65 16.17 0.94
CA GLU A 41 -18.53 17.11 0.84
C GLU A 41 -17.73 16.59 -0.34
N GLN A 42 -17.91 17.25 -1.48
CA GLN A 42 -17.30 16.85 -2.73
C GLN A 42 -15.79 16.83 -2.51
N LEU A 43 -15.22 15.63 -2.57
CA LEU A 43 -13.79 15.39 -2.49
C LEU A 43 -13.15 16.31 -3.54
N LYS A 44 -12.45 17.36 -3.11
CA LYS A 44 -11.84 18.31 -4.04
C LYS A 44 -10.59 17.66 -4.59
N TRP A 45 -10.75 16.96 -5.71
CA TRP A 45 -9.65 16.38 -6.45
C TRP A 45 -8.70 17.49 -6.87
N ASN A 46 -7.50 17.48 -6.31
CA ASN A 46 -6.45 18.46 -6.60
C ASN A 46 -5.27 17.75 -7.29
N GLU A 47 -4.29 18.54 -7.75
CA GLU A 47 -3.12 18.00 -8.45
C GLU A 47 -2.37 16.96 -7.61
N ASN A 48 -2.25 17.17 -6.29
CA ASN A 48 -1.60 16.21 -5.39
C ASN A 48 -2.33 14.87 -5.32
N ALA A 49 -3.67 14.88 -5.30
CA ALA A 49 -4.50 13.67 -5.31
C ALA A 49 -4.38 12.93 -6.65
N GLU A 50 -4.34 13.65 -7.77
CA GLU A 50 -4.11 13.07 -9.09
C GLU A 50 -2.73 12.39 -9.16
N GLN A 51 -1.67 13.08 -8.72
CA GLN A 51 -0.31 12.55 -8.73
C GLN A 51 -0.18 11.31 -7.83
N ALA A 52 -0.76 11.34 -6.63
CA ALA A 52 -0.77 10.19 -5.73
C ALA A 52 -1.51 8.99 -6.36
N PHE A 53 -2.65 9.24 -6.98
CA PHE A 53 -3.43 8.19 -7.63
C PHE A 53 -2.69 7.58 -8.83
N LEU A 54 -2.05 8.41 -9.67
CA LEU A 54 -1.24 7.95 -10.79
C LEU A 54 -0.02 7.15 -10.32
N ALA A 55 0.66 7.59 -9.26
CA ALA A 55 1.79 6.86 -8.68
C ALA A 55 1.37 5.45 -8.22
N VAL A 56 0.23 5.33 -7.53
CA VAL A 56 -0.29 4.03 -7.09
C VAL A 56 -0.67 3.16 -8.29
N LYS A 57 -1.29 3.73 -9.33
CA LYS A 57 -1.62 3.00 -10.57
C LYS A 57 -0.38 2.46 -11.27
N ASN A 58 0.66 3.29 -11.40
CA ASN A 58 1.92 2.88 -12.02
C ASN A 58 2.61 1.79 -11.18
N ALA A 59 2.62 1.93 -9.86
CA ALA A 59 3.16 0.91 -8.97
C ALA A 59 2.44 -0.45 -9.10
N ILE A 60 1.12 -0.46 -9.32
CA ILE A 60 0.39 -1.71 -9.63
C ILE A 60 0.75 -2.23 -11.02
N ALA A 61 0.86 -1.35 -12.02
CA ALA A 61 1.16 -1.77 -13.39
C ALA A 61 2.59 -2.33 -13.52
N GLU A 62 3.52 -1.79 -12.74
CA GLU A 62 4.92 -2.22 -12.65
C GLU A 62 5.14 -3.35 -11.64
N ALA A 63 4.11 -3.69 -10.85
CA ALA A 63 4.20 -4.75 -9.84
C ALA A 63 4.66 -6.04 -10.53
N THR A 64 5.82 -6.54 -10.12
CA THR A 64 6.37 -7.77 -10.68
C THR A 64 5.47 -8.94 -10.29
N LEU A 65 5.21 -9.84 -11.24
CA LEU A 65 4.48 -11.07 -10.96
C LEU A 65 5.31 -11.90 -9.96
N LEU A 66 4.88 -11.94 -8.71
CA LEU A 66 5.52 -12.76 -7.69
C LEU A 66 5.23 -14.24 -7.94
N ARG A 67 6.20 -15.07 -7.57
CA ARG A 67 6.10 -16.51 -7.75
C ARG A 67 5.20 -17.14 -6.69
N HIS A 68 4.60 -18.28 -7.02
CA HIS A 68 3.89 -19.09 -6.03
C HIS A 68 4.88 -19.73 -5.04
N PRO A 69 4.57 -19.72 -3.73
CA PRO A 69 5.38 -20.37 -2.71
C PRO A 69 5.61 -21.85 -2.98
N ILE A 70 6.83 -22.33 -2.74
CA ILE A 70 7.22 -23.73 -2.90
C ILE A 70 7.18 -24.43 -1.54
N THR A 71 6.34 -25.46 -1.43
CA THR A 71 6.24 -26.26 -0.21
C THR A 71 7.60 -26.83 0.21
N GLY A 72 8.03 -26.51 1.42
CA GLY A 72 9.27 -27.01 2.00
C GLY A 72 10.55 -26.26 1.59
N ALA A 73 10.45 -25.21 0.77
CA ALA A 73 11.57 -24.33 0.50
C ALA A 73 11.99 -23.54 1.75
N GLN A 74 13.28 -23.22 1.86
CA GLN A 74 13.77 -22.36 2.94
C GLN A 74 13.28 -20.93 2.72
N LEU A 75 12.66 -20.37 3.75
CA LEU A 75 12.18 -18.99 3.74
C LEU A 75 13.21 -18.06 4.39
N SER A 76 13.27 -16.82 3.88
CA SER A 76 13.98 -15.71 4.50
C SER A 76 13.08 -14.50 4.57
N LEU A 77 13.04 -13.85 5.73
CA LEU A 77 12.27 -12.63 5.94
C LEU A 77 13.23 -11.46 6.14
N TRP A 78 13.16 -10.47 5.25
CA TRP A 78 13.97 -9.27 5.30
C TRP A 78 13.07 -8.11 5.72
N VAL A 79 13.50 -7.33 6.71
CA VAL A 79 12.68 -6.26 7.29
C VAL A 79 13.52 -4.98 7.34
N ASP A 80 12.89 -3.86 6.99
CA ASP A 80 13.44 -2.52 7.13
C ASP A 80 12.37 -1.61 7.71
N ALA A 81 12.77 -0.62 8.50
CA ALA A 81 11.84 0.30 9.16
C ALA A 81 12.37 1.73 9.11
N SER A 82 11.44 2.64 8.88
CA SER A 82 11.65 4.10 8.94
C SER A 82 10.66 4.70 9.95
N ASP A 83 10.80 5.99 10.23
CA ASP A 83 9.88 6.72 11.11
C ASP A 83 8.43 6.75 10.60
N ILE A 84 8.20 6.41 9.33
CA ILE A 84 6.90 6.52 8.66
C ILE A 84 6.29 5.14 8.39
N VAL A 85 7.12 4.16 8.00
CA VAL A 85 6.68 2.86 7.46
C VAL A 85 7.63 1.76 7.91
N ILE A 86 7.05 0.62 8.27
CA ILE A 86 7.70 -0.67 8.42
C ILE A 86 7.47 -1.47 7.13
N GLY A 87 8.55 -1.96 6.53
CA GLY A 87 8.55 -2.75 5.30
C GLY A 87 9.17 -4.12 5.51
N GLY A 88 8.70 -5.10 4.76
CA GLY A 88 9.30 -6.43 4.74
C GLY A 88 9.17 -7.12 3.39
N THR A 89 10.04 -8.09 3.17
CA THR A 89 10.06 -8.93 1.99
C THR A 89 10.21 -10.38 2.46
N LEU A 90 9.30 -11.24 2.02
CA LEU A 90 9.41 -12.68 2.15
C LEU A 90 10.05 -13.24 0.88
N SER A 91 11.14 -13.98 1.05
CA SER A 91 11.88 -14.61 -0.03
C SER A 91 12.01 -16.11 0.19
N GLU A 92 12.09 -16.87 -0.89
CA GLU A 92 12.34 -18.31 -0.92
C GLU A 92 13.71 -18.60 -1.52
N LEU A 93 14.46 -19.53 -0.93
CA LEU A 93 15.72 -20.00 -1.47
C LEU A 93 15.45 -21.02 -2.57
N LEU A 94 15.85 -20.70 -3.80
CA LEU A 94 15.75 -21.57 -4.96
C LEU A 94 17.11 -21.65 -5.66
N GLN A 95 17.61 -22.88 -5.85
CA GLN A 95 18.86 -23.13 -6.58
C GLN A 95 20.07 -22.32 -6.06
N GLY A 96 20.05 -21.93 -4.77
CA GLY A 96 21.12 -21.15 -4.13
C GLY A 96 20.88 -19.63 -4.10
N GLU A 97 19.83 -19.14 -4.75
CA GLU A 97 19.48 -17.71 -4.80
C GLU A 97 18.16 -17.43 -4.07
N PHE A 98 18.05 -16.26 -3.44
CA PHE A 98 16.81 -15.81 -2.80
C PHE A 98 15.93 -15.06 -3.79
N GLU A 99 14.72 -15.56 -4.03
CA GLU A 99 13.71 -14.89 -4.84
C GLU A 99 12.57 -14.35 -3.97
N GLN A 100 12.09 -13.14 -4.24
CA GLN A 100 10.96 -12.56 -3.51
C GLN A 100 9.64 -13.22 -3.92
N ILE A 101 8.82 -13.56 -2.92
CA ILE A 101 7.50 -14.18 -3.12
C ILE A 101 6.36 -13.38 -2.48
N ALA A 102 6.65 -12.47 -1.55
CA ALA A 102 5.68 -11.52 -1.01
C ALA A 102 6.37 -10.27 -0.45
N PHE A 103 5.69 -9.14 -0.53
CA PHE A 103 6.04 -7.91 0.18
C PHE A 103 5.06 -7.65 1.33
N PHE A 104 5.55 -6.98 2.35
CA PHE A 104 4.78 -6.49 3.47
C PHE A 104 5.08 -5.01 3.67
N SER A 105 4.07 -4.22 4.01
CA SER A 105 4.25 -2.83 4.37
C SER A 105 3.11 -2.39 5.28
N MET A 106 3.48 -1.74 6.38
CA MET A 106 2.56 -1.20 7.38
C MET A 106 3.06 0.17 7.84
N LYS A 107 2.13 1.10 8.09
CA LYS A 107 2.47 2.36 8.76
C LYS A 107 3.08 2.07 10.14
N SER A 108 4.16 2.77 10.48
CA SER A 108 4.77 2.72 11.82
C SER A 108 3.84 3.32 12.88
#